data_AF-A0A354FI77-F1
#
_entry.id   AF-A0A354FI77-F1
#
_cell.length_a   1.000
_cell.length_b   1.000
_cell.length_c   1.000
_cell.angle_alpha   90.00
_cell.angle_beta   90.00
_cell.angle_gamma   90.00
#
_symmetry.space_group_name_H-M   'P 1'
#
loop_
_entity.id
_entity.type
_entity.pdbx_description
1 polymer ?
#
loop_
_entity_poly.entity_id
_entity_poly.type
_entity_poly.pdbx_seq_one_letter_code
_entity_poly.pdbx_strand_id
1 'polypeptide(L)'
;MPAELKRHSLGDVELLSGEILPSAELAYCTYGELNAAKDNVVLLPTFYTGSHIRNEGFFGTGRALDPARHFIVSVNLFGNGWSSSPSNAAPAVRGPRFPEVSLYDNVKCQHHL
;
A
#
# COMPACT_ATOMS: atom_id res chain seq x y z
N MET A 1 -16.21 11.21 5.65
CA MET A 1 -16.30 10.45 4.38
C MET A 1 -15.11 9.52 4.34
N PRO A 2 -15.27 8.22 4.05
CA PRO A 2 -14.12 7.32 3.92
C PRO A 2 -13.20 7.82 2.80
N ALA A 3 -11.89 7.71 2.99
CA ALA A 3 -10.95 8.10 1.95
C ALA A 3 -11.10 7.20 0.72
N GLU A 4 -11.01 7.79 -0.47
CA GLU A 4 -11.09 7.06 -1.74
C GLU A 4 -9.91 6.09 -1.88
N LEU A 5 -10.21 4.83 -2.18
CA LEU A 5 -9.20 3.81 -2.47
C LEU A 5 -8.62 4.06 -3.87
N LYS A 6 -7.32 4.32 -3.92
CA LYS A 6 -6.54 4.51 -5.14
C LYS A 6 -5.76 3.24 -5.48
N ARG A 7 -5.53 3.00 -6.77
CA ARG A 7 -4.66 1.94 -7.28
C ARG A 7 -3.53 2.55 -8.09
N HIS A 8 -2.30 2.17 -7.79
CA HIS A 8 -1.10 2.54 -8.55
C HIS A 8 -0.57 1.30 -9.27
N SER A 9 -0.55 1.35 -10.60
CA SER A 9 -0.01 0.28 -11.44
C SER A 9 1.51 0.39 -11.50
N LEU A 10 2.19 -0.70 -11.17
CA LEU A 10 3.65 -0.82 -11.20
C LEU A 10 4.14 -1.56 -12.45
N GLY A 11 3.24 -2.21 -13.20
CA GLY A 11 3.61 -3.12 -14.27
C GLY A 11 4.25 -4.40 -13.75
N ASP A 12 5.20 -4.95 -14.50
CA ASP A 12 5.89 -6.17 -14.10
C ASP A 12 7.03 -5.84 -13.12
N VAL A 13 7.01 -6.47 -11.94
CA VAL A 13 7.97 -6.21 -10.87
C VAL A 13 8.85 -7.43 -10.66
N GLU A 14 10.17 -7.25 -10.80
CA GLU A 14 11.15 -8.23 -10.33
C GLU A 14 11.25 -8.16 -8.81
N LEU A 15 10.90 -9.29 -8.18
CA LEU A 15 10.92 -9.48 -6.74
C LEU A 15 12.33 -9.85 -6.25
N LEU A 16 12.56 -9.73 -4.94
CA LEU A 16 13.82 -10.14 -4.32
C LEU A 16 14.15 -11.63 -4.56
N SER A 17 13.13 -12.48 -4.77
CA SER A 17 13.32 -13.89 -5.12
C SER A 17 13.89 -14.13 -6.53
N GLY A 18 13.91 -13.10 -7.39
CA GLY A 18 14.21 -13.20 -8.81
C GLY A 18 13.02 -13.58 -9.69
N GLU A 19 11.85 -13.85 -9.08
CA GLU A 19 10.60 -14.05 -9.82
C GLU A 19 9.98 -12.71 -10.27
N ILE A 20 9.14 -12.77 -11.30
CA ILE A 20 8.36 -11.61 -11.76
C ILE A 20 6.95 -11.69 -11.19
N LEU A 21 6.50 -10.62 -10.52
CA LEU A 21 5.10 -10.37 -10.26
C LEU A 21 4.51 -9.54 -11.41
N PRO A 22 3.74 -10.15 -12.32
CA PRO A 22 3.21 -9.43 -13.48
C PRO A 22 2.05 -8.51 -13.09
N SER A 23 1.96 -7.37 -13.76
CA SER A 23 0.86 -6.41 -13.57
C SER A 23 0.59 -6.10 -12.08
N ALA A 24 1.65 -5.83 -11.33
CA ALA A 24 1.59 -5.50 -9.91
C ALA A 24 0.87 -4.16 -9.67
N GLU A 25 0.04 -4.11 -8.63
CA GLU A 25 -0.66 -2.91 -8.20
C GLU A 25 -0.55 -2.72 -6.69
N LEU A 26 -0.36 -1.46 -6.27
CA LEU A 26 -0.54 -1.04 -4.88
C LEU A 26 -1.89 -0.36 -4.71
N ALA A 27 -2.66 -0.83 -3.72
CA ALA A 27 -3.89 -0.19 -3.27
C ALA A 27 -3.60 0.66 -2.03
N TYR A 28 -4.01 1.93 -2.02
CA TYR A 28 -3.74 2.85 -0.92
C TYR A 28 -4.80 3.94 -0.79
N CYS A 29 -4.88 4.56 0.39
CA CYS A 29 -5.68 5.76 0.64
C CYS A 29 -4.78 6.88 1.14
N THR A 30 -5.17 8.13 0.83
CA THR A 30 -4.48 9.32 1.30
C THR A 30 -5.40 10.13 2.22
N TYR A 31 -4.86 10.68 3.30
CA TYR A 31 -5.61 11.45 4.29
C TYR A 31 -4.90 12.78 4.57
N GLY A 32 -5.67 13.86 4.72
CA GLY A 32 -5.10 15.20 4.85
C GLY A 32 -4.66 15.78 3.51
N GLU A 33 -3.89 16.87 3.56
CA GLU A 33 -3.43 17.61 2.39
C GLU A 33 -1.89 17.68 2.35
N LEU A 34 -1.32 17.36 1.19
CA LEU A 34 0.11 17.51 0.95
C LEU A 34 0.44 19.00 0.87
N ASN A 35 1.33 19.46 1.74
CA ASN A 35 1.74 20.86 1.73
C ASN A 35 2.70 21.16 0.55
N ALA A 36 2.93 22.44 0.27
CA ALA A 36 3.77 22.85 -0.85
C ALA A 36 5.23 22.38 -0.73
N ALA A 37 5.77 22.28 0.49
CA ALA A 37 7.14 21.81 0.75
C ALA A 37 7.29 20.28 0.66
N LYS A 38 6.18 19.55 0.67
CA LYS A 38 6.10 18.07 0.72
C LYS A 38 6.84 17.46 1.92
N ASP A 39 6.95 18.18 3.03
CA ASP A 39 7.65 17.75 4.24
C ASP A 39 6.70 17.23 5.34
N ASN A 40 5.39 17.19 5.07
CA ASN A 40 4.37 16.69 5.99
C ASN A 40 3.89 15.26 5.68
N VAL A 41 4.63 14.50 4.87
CA VAL A 41 4.22 13.13 4.46
C VAL A 41 4.52 12.12 5.55
N VAL A 42 3.54 11.28 5.86
CA VAL A 42 3.71 10.10 6.71
C VAL A 42 3.22 8.87 5.97
N LEU A 43 4.13 7.93 5.67
CA LEU A 43 3.78 6.62 5.12
C LEU A 43 3.42 5.66 6.24
N LEU A 44 2.24 5.05 6.19
CA LEU A 44 1.79 4.02 7.13
C LEU A 44 1.44 2.72 6.38
N PRO A 45 2.36 1.76 6.32
CA PRO A 45 2.08 0.43 5.80
C PRO A 45 1.07 -0.33 6.66
N THR A 46 0.30 -1.24 6.06
CA THR A 46 -0.56 -2.15 6.82
C THR A 46 0.24 -3.26 7.52
N PHE A 47 -0.31 -3.80 8.58
CA PHE A 47 0.25 -4.93 9.35
C PHE A 47 -0.43 -6.27 8.96
N TYR A 48 -0.01 -7.38 9.57
CA TYR A 48 -0.64 -8.69 9.33
C TYR A 48 -2.14 -8.66 9.67
N THR A 49 -3.00 -9.13 8.76
CA THR A 49 -4.49 -8.97 8.80
C THR A 49 -5.00 -7.53 8.77
N GLY A 50 -4.10 -6.58 8.51
CA GLY A 50 -4.39 -5.15 8.40
C GLY A 50 -4.88 -4.77 7.01
N SER A 51 -5.62 -3.67 6.96
CA SER A 51 -6.00 -2.96 5.74
C SER A 51 -5.91 -1.46 6.00
N HIS A 52 -5.96 -0.67 4.92
CA HIS A 52 -6.06 0.79 5.03
C HIS A 52 -7.20 1.24 5.96
N ILE A 53 -8.35 0.53 5.97
CA ILE A 53 -9.48 0.80 6.87
C ILE A 53 -9.08 0.60 8.33
N ARG A 54 -8.34 -0.48 8.65
CA ARG A 54 -7.88 -0.72 10.03
C ARG A 54 -6.89 0.34 10.51
N ASN A 55 -6.08 0.89 9.60
CA ASN A 55 -5.18 1.99 9.91
C ASN A 55 -5.93 3.28 10.30
N GLU A 56 -7.18 3.48 9.85
CA GLU A 56 -7.98 4.67 10.21
C GLU A 56 -8.19 4.79 11.73
N GLY A 57 -8.15 3.66 12.46
CA GLY A 57 -8.20 3.65 13.91
C GLY A 57 -7.02 4.36 14.60
N PHE A 58 -5.94 4.67 13.88
CA PHE A 58 -4.81 5.45 14.38
C PHE A 58 -4.96 6.96 14.15
N PHE A 59 -5.91 7.38 13.30
CA PHE A 59 -6.01 8.77 12.87
C PHE A 59 -6.91 9.59 13.82
N GLY A 60 -6.70 10.91 13.86
CA GLY A 60 -7.62 11.82 14.53
C GLY A 60 -6.98 13.15 14.97
N THR A 61 -7.82 14.17 15.15
CA THR A 61 -7.41 15.50 15.60
C THR A 61 -6.65 15.42 16.93
N GLY A 62 -5.46 16.02 16.97
CA GLY A 62 -4.60 16.04 18.15
C GLY A 62 -3.88 14.71 18.45
N ARG A 63 -4.08 13.65 17.64
CA ARG A 63 -3.34 12.38 17.79
C ARG A 63 -1.98 12.45 17.10
N ALA A 64 -1.17 11.41 17.28
CA ALA A 64 0.12 11.28 16.61
C ALA A 64 -0.03 11.32 15.08
N LEU A 65 -1.03 10.63 14.54
CA LEU A 65 -1.38 10.65 13.13
C LEU A 65 -2.61 11.53 12.91
N ASP A 66 -2.40 12.84 12.92
CA ASP A 66 -3.46 13.83 12.66
C ASP A 66 -3.48 14.25 11.18
N PRO A 67 -4.55 13.95 10.41
CA PRO A 67 -4.69 14.38 9.02
C PRO A 67 -4.79 15.90 8.83
N ALA A 68 -5.07 16.67 9.89
CA ALA A 68 -5.02 18.13 9.84
C ALA A 68 -3.57 18.67 9.83
N ARG A 69 -2.59 17.82 10.17
CA ARG A 69 -1.16 18.16 10.25
C ARG A 69 -0.31 17.44 9.21
N HIS A 70 -0.65 16.19 8.92
CA HIS A 70 0.14 15.32 8.04
C HIS A 70 -0.67 14.91 6.81
N PHE A 71 0.03 14.76 5.69
CA PHE A 71 -0.45 14.01 4.55
C PHE A 71 -0.10 12.53 4.73
N ILE A 72 -1.08 11.73 5.13
CA ILE A 72 -0.87 10.32 5.48
C ILE A 72 -1.17 9.46 4.26
N VAL A 73 -0.21 8.62 3.88
CA VAL A 73 -0.36 7.59 2.83
C VAL A 73 -0.50 6.23 3.52
N SER A 74 -1.70 5.66 3.51
CA SER A 74 -2.00 4.34 4.09
C SER A 74 -1.98 3.28 2.99
N VAL A 75 -0.92 2.48 2.93
CA VAL A 75 -0.66 1.55 1.83
C VAL A 75 -0.91 0.10 2.25
N ASN A 76 -1.67 -0.63 1.45
CA ASN A 76 -1.92 -2.05 1.64
C ASN A 76 -0.72 -2.85 1.12
N LEU A 77 -0.20 -3.77 1.93
CA LEU A 77 0.92 -4.64 1.50
C LEU A 77 0.48 -5.62 0.41
N PHE A 78 1.41 -6.06 -0.44
CA PHE A 78 1.20 -7.23 -1.29
C PHE A 78 0.77 -8.44 -0.46
N GLY A 79 -0.12 -9.25 -1.02
CA GLY A 79 -0.67 -10.44 -0.36
C GLY A 79 -1.81 -10.18 0.64
N ASN A 80 -2.14 -8.93 0.98
CA ASN A 80 -3.16 -8.63 1.99
C ASN A 80 -4.62 -8.63 1.46
N GLY A 81 -4.82 -8.90 0.17
CA GLY A 81 -6.12 -8.96 -0.51
C GLY A 81 -6.54 -7.67 -1.22
N TRP A 82 -5.87 -6.54 -0.98
CA TRP A 82 -6.20 -5.24 -1.60
C TRP A 82 -5.24 -4.87 -2.74
N SER A 83 -3.95 -4.79 -2.42
CA SER A 83 -2.86 -4.75 -3.41
C SER A 83 -2.75 -6.10 -4.12
N SER A 84 -1.85 -6.25 -5.10
CA SER A 84 -1.62 -7.53 -5.75
C SER A 84 -1.41 -8.65 -4.73
N SER A 85 -2.27 -9.66 -4.82
CA SER A 85 -2.40 -10.72 -3.81
C SER A 85 -2.83 -12.03 -4.48
N PRO A 86 -2.58 -13.19 -3.84
CA PRO A 86 -3.05 -14.48 -4.34
C PRO A 86 -4.54 -14.51 -4.71
N SER A 87 -5.38 -13.72 -4.02
CA SER A 87 -6.83 -13.65 -4.25
C SER A 87 -7.25 -12.83 -5.46
N ASN A 88 -6.43 -11.88 -5.95
CA ASN A 88 -6.83 -10.88 -6.94
C ASN A 88 -5.86 -10.73 -8.14
N ALA A 89 -4.68 -11.37 -8.11
CA ALA A 89 -3.66 -11.24 -9.13
C ALA A 89 -4.05 -11.81 -10.51
N ALA A 90 -3.26 -11.52 -11.55
CA ALA A 90 -3.47 -12.06 -12.89
C ALA A 90 -3.59 -13.61 -12.87
N PRO A 91 -4.41 -14.23 -13.74
CA PRO A 91 -4.66 -15.68 -13.72
C PRO A 91 -3.40 -16.56 -13.69
N ALA A 92 -2.33 -16.13 -14.37
CA ALA A 92 -1.05 -16.84 -14.43
C ALA A 92 -0.44 -17.07 -13.04
N VAL A 93 -0.50 -16.06 -12.17
CA VAL A 93 0.11 -16.07 -10.82
C VAL A 93 -0.94 -16.07 -9.70
N ARG A 94 -2.20 -16.41 -9.99
CA ARG A 94 -3.28 -16.41 -8.98
C ARG A 94 -3.20 -17.62 -8.05
N GLY A 95 -3.61 -17.42 -6.79
CA GLY A 95 -3.73 -18.46 -5.79
C GLY A 95 -2.37 -19.01 -5.37
N PRO A 96 -2.16 -20.34 -5.33
CA PRO A 96 -0.91 -20.95 -4.88
C PRO A 96 0.29 -20.71 -5.82
N ARG A 97 0.05 -20.09 -7.00
CA ARG A 97 1.11 -19.69 -7.95
C ARG A 97 1.59 -18.25 -7.74
N PHE A 98 1.07 -17.56 -6.74
CA PHE A 98 1.52 -16.20 -6.45
C PHE A 98 2.97 -16.26 -5.95
N PRO A 99 3.89 -15.48 -6.55
CA PRO A 99 5.30 -15.57 -6.19
C PRO A 99 5.53 -15.13 -4.74
N GLU A 100 6.64 -15.58 -4.17
CA GLU A 100 7.01 -15.20 -2.82
C GLU A 100 7.34 -13.70 -2.77
N VAL A 101 6.57 -12.93 -1.99
CA VAL A 101 6.80 -11.50 -1.76
C VAL A 101 7.40 -11.27 -0.38
N SER A 102 8.43 -10.44 -0.32
CA SER A 102 9.09 -10.05 0.92
C SER A 102 8.64 -8.66 1.40
N LEU A 103 9.03 -8.29 2.62
CA LEU A 103 8.91 -6.91 3.09
C LEU A 103 9.76 -5.95 2.26
N TYR A 104 10.90 -6.41 1.74
CA TYR A 104 11.74 -5.61 0.86
C TYR A 104 10.98 -5.22 -0.42
N ASP A 105 10.26 -6.16 -1.03
CA ASP A 105 9.47 -5.89 -2.25
C ASP A 105 8.38 -4.85 -2.01
N ASN A 106 7.74 -4.92 -0.85
CA ASN A 106 6.77 -3.91 -0.43
C ASN A 106 7.40 -2.53 -0.30
N VAL A 107 8.51 -2.40 0.43
CA VAL A 107 9.22 -1.12 0.60
C VAL A 107 9.70 -0.59 -0.74
N LYS A 108 10.35 -1.43 -1.55
CA LYS A 108 10.81 -1.10 -2.91
C LYS A 108 9.68 -0.51 -3.74
N CYS A 109 8.52 -1.17 -3.77
CA CYS A 109 7.39 -0.73 -4.58
C CYS A 109 6.69 0.51 -4.01
N GLN A 110 6.70 0.72 -2.69
CA GLN A 110 6.13 1.91 -2.05
C GLN A 110 6.86 3.20 -2.41
N HIS A 111 8.14 3.13 -2.81
CA HIS A 111 8.88 4.30 -3.31
C HIS A 111 8.33 4.88 -4.64
N HIS A 112 7.41 4.18 -5.30
CA HIS A 112 6.74 4.65 -6.52
C HIS A 112 5.45 5.45 -6.25
N LEU A 113 5.03 5.56 -4.98
CA LEU A 113 3.89 6.37 -4.53
C LEU A 113 4.31 7.82 -4.22
#